data_AF-A0A4Q5S2G9-F1
#
_entry.id   AF-A0A4Q5S2G9-F1
#
_cell.length_a   1.000
_cell.length_b   1.000
_cell.length_c   1.000
_cell.angle_alpha   90.00
_cell.angle_beta   90.00
_cell.angle_gamma   90.00
#
_symmetry.space_group_name_H-M   'P 1'
#
loop_
_entity.id
_entity.type
_entity.pdbx_description
1 polymer ?
#
loop_
_entity_poly.entity_id
_entity_poly.type
_entity_poly.pdbx_seq_one_letter_code
_entity_poly.pdbx_strand_id
1 'polypeptide(L)'
;MNVRLWYPHLDVYDTVRRMLALIVAWPERDMTPERLYVSDFYLASPGLLHKTRMVSDMRREFQALSIMRPEKGFLSYPSPQMLFVKMEPVQKEALRTIVGKGFVAIEPLRQGRIEGGDKLPEIADTVFVTQAERRVVEFLVETFARIGADAPGELRLSTGLRRPGT
;
A
#
# COMPACT_ATOMS: atom_id res chain seq x y z
N MET A 1 23.40 13.99 -14.19
CA MET A 1 22.06 14.57 -13.95
C MET A 1 21.14 14.02 -15.03
N ASN A 2 20.23 13.08 -14.70
CA ASN A 2 19.35 12.45 -15.69
C ASN A 2 17.93 12.27 -15.11
N VAL A 3 17.17 13.34 -15.32
CA VAL A 3 15.76 13.49 -15.71
C VAL A 3 14.75 12.35 -15.43
N ARG A 4 13.79 12.71 -14.58
CA ARG A 4 12.35 12.38 -14.52
C ARG A 4 11.92 10.98 -14.97
N LEU A 5 11.87 10.10 -13.99
CA LEU A 5 11.10 8.87 -14.04
C LEU A 5 9.62 9.18 -13.85
N TRP A 6 8.79 8.74 -14.80
CA TRP A 6 7.35 8.63 -14.63
C TRP A 6 7.10 7.89 -13.32
N TYR A 7 6.44 8.53 -12.37
CA TYR A 7 6.25 7.98 -11.02
C TYR A 7 4.90 7.23 -11.02
N PRO A 8 4.84 5.88 -11.03
CA PRO A 8 3.62 5.14 -10.68
C PRO A 8 2.97 5.65 -9.39
N HIS A 9 3.81 6.16 -8.49
CA HIS A 9 3.47 6.79 -7.22
C HIS A 9 2.64 8.08 -7.34
N LEU A 10 2.66 8.75 -8.50
CA LEU A 10 1.96 10.01 -8.74
C LEU A 10 0.79 9.87 -9.73
N ASP A 11 0.55 8.66 -10.23
CA ASP A 11 -0.60 8.35 -11.08
C ASP A 11 -1.81 8.02 -10.20
N VAL A 12 -2.83 8.89 -10.23
CA VAL A 12 -4.05 8.71 -9.43
C VAL A 12 -4.83 7.47 -9.87
N TYR A 13 -4.90 7.16 -11.17
CA TYR A 13 -5.66 6.01 -11.66
C TYR A 13 -5.01 4.69 -11.26
N ASP A 14 -3.68 4.60 -11.41
CA ASP A 14 -2.96 3.41 -10.95
C ASP A 14 -3.02 3.30 -9.41
N THR A 15 -3.00 4.43 -8.69
CA THR A 15 -3.16 4.42 -7.24
C THR A 15 -4.56 3.95 -6.81
N VAL A 16 -5.62 4.35 -7.52
CA VAL A 16 -6.97 3.81 -7.31
C VAL A 16 -6.99 2.30 -7.54
N ARG A 17 -6.42 1.82 -8.64
CA ARG A 17 -6.34 0.38 -8.96
C ARG A 17 -5.60 -0.41 -7.87
N ARG A 18 -4.42 0.06 -7.46
CA ARG A 18 -3.61 -0.56 -6.40
C ARG A 18 -4.33 -0.57 -5.05
N MET A 19 -4.97 0.53 -4.67
CA MET A 19 -5.76 0.60 -3.44
C MET A 19 -6.97 -0.33 -3.48
N LEU A 20 -7.68 -0.41 -4.59
CA LEU A 20 -8.78 -1.36 -4.76
C LEU A 20 -8.29 -2.81 -4.67
N ALA A 21 -7.15 -3.13 -5.28
CA ALA A 21 -6.55 -4.47 -5.17
C ALA A 21 -6.23 -4.84 -3.71
N LEU A 22 -5.69 -3.88 -2.94
CA LEU A 22 -5.43 -4.05 -1.52
C LEU A 22 -6.73 -4.22 -0.71
N ILE A 23 -7.74 -3.37 -0.95
CA ILE A 23 -9.04 -3.42 -0.27
C ILE A 23 -9.74 -4.76 -0.51
N VAL A 24 -9.80 -5.21 -1.76
CA VAL A 24 -10.46 -6.48 -2.14
C VAL A 24 -9.75 -7.68 -1.52
N ALA A 25 -8.43 -7.65 -1.43
CA ALA A 25 -7.66 -8.71 -0.81
C ALA A 25 -7.64 -8.63 0.73
N TRP A 26 -8.09 -7.52 1.34
CA TRP A 26 -7.90 -7.29 2.77
C TRP A 26 -8.82 -8.16 3.63
N PRO A 27 -8.29 -8.92 4.61
CA PRO A 27 -9.10 -9.71 5.52
C PRO A 27 -9.94 -8.79 6.40
N GLU A 28 -11.21 -9.12 6.59
CA GLU A 28 -12.12 -8.31 7.39
C GLU A 28 -11.59 -8.16 8.82
N ARG A 29 -11.20 -6.93 9.23
CA ARG A 29 -11.36 -6.31 10.59
C ARG A 29 -10.29 -5.31 11.04
N ASP A 30 -9.19 -5.07 10.31
CA ASP A 30 -8.10 -4.24 10.84
C ASP A 30 -7.56 -3.15 9.90
N MET A 31 -8.19 -2.97 8.73
CA MET A 31 -7.70 -2.00 7.76
C MET A 31 -7.97 -0.57 8.24
N THR A 32 -6.90 0.23 8.31
CA THR A 32 -6.96 1.66 8.56
C THR A 32 -6.42 2.41 7.35
N PRO A 33 -6.73 3.72 7.18
CA PRO A 33 -6.14 4.53 6.12
C PRO A 33 -4.62 4.45 6.12
N GLU A 34 -3.98 4.49 7.29
CA GLU A 34 -2.54 4.36 7.41
C GLU A 34 -2.00 3.05 6.81
N ARG A 35 -2.59 1.91 7.19
CA ARG A 35 -2.16 0.61 6.67
C ARG A 35 -2.36 0.54 5.16
N LEU A 36 -3.49 1.02 4.65
CA LEU A 36 -3.74 1.11 3.21
C LEU A 36 -2.68 1.95 2.50
N TYR A 37 -2.33 3.12 3.04
CA TYR A 37 -1.34 4.01 2.44
C TYR A 37 0.07 3.42 2.44
N VAL A 38 0.47 2.78 3.54
CA VAL A 38 1.77 2.09 3.64
C VAL A 38 1.82 0.92 2.65
N SER A 39 0.76 0.12 2.56
CA SER A 39 0.67 -0.98 1.62
C SER A 39 0.70 -0.50 0.16
N ASP A 40 -0.04 0.56 -0.18
CA ASP A 40 0.00 1.13 -1.54
C ASP A 40 1.40 1.65 -1.90
N PHE A 41 2.11 2.28 -0.95
CA PHE A 41 3.48 2.71 -1.16
C PHE A 41 4.42 1.55 -1.52
N TYR A 42 4.33 0.44 -0.77
CA TYR A 42 5.16 -0.74 -1.06
C TYR A 42 4.67 -1.54 -2.25
N LEU A 43 3.40 -1.45 -2.64
CA LEU A 43 2.92 -2.04 -3.90
C LEU A 43 3.44 -1.24 -5.11
N ALA A 44 3.52 0.09 -5.00
CA ALA A 44 4.12 0.96 -6.01
C ALA A 44 5.65 0.81 -6.10
N SER A 45 6.31 0.46 -4.99
CA SER A 45 7.76 0.21 -4.91
C SER A 45 8.12 -1.01 -4.06
N PRO A 46 7.91 -2.25 -4.55
CA PRO A 46 8.15 -3.46 -3.76
C PRO A 46 9.62 -3.60 -3.34
N GLY A 47 10.56 -3.11 -4.15
CA GLY A 47 11.99 -3.14 -3.82
C GLY A 47 12.33 -2.40 -2.52
N LEU A 48 11.55 -1.39 -2.12
CA LEU A 48 11.80 -0.66 -0.88
C LEU A 48 11.50 -1.48 0.38
N LEU A 49 10.78 -2.60 0.27
CA LEU A 49 10.59 -3.56 1.37
C LEU A 49 11.92 -4.11 1.90
N HIS A 50 12.97 -4.20 1.08
CA HIS A 50 14.32 -4.61 1.51
C HIS A 50 14.90 -3.71 2.61
N LYS A 51 14.42 -2.45 2.72
CA LYS A 51 14.88 -1.45 3.70
C LYS A 51 14.09 -1.47 5.01
N THR A 52 13.08 -2.32 5.13
CA THR A 52 12.21 -2.41 6.31
C THR A 52 12.75 -3.40 7.34
N ARG A 53 12.30 -3.25 8.58
CA ARG A 53 12.53 -4.24 9.63
C ARG A 53 11.46 -5.32 9.53
N MET A 54 11.90 -6.57 9.35
CA MET A 54 11.06 -7.75 9.25
C MET A 54 11.61 -8.82 10.19
N VAL A 55 10.71 -9.52 10.88
CA VAL A 55 11.05 -10.75 11.62
C VAL A 55 11.41 -11.88 10.65
N SER A 56 12.07 -12.93 11.14
CA SER A 56 12.64 -14.00 10.31
C SER A 56 11.63 -14.67 9.37
N ASP A 57 10.41 -14.94 9.85
CA ASP A 57 9.37 -15.61 9.06
C ASP A 57 8.86 -14.74 7.92
N MET A 58 8.51 -13.50 8.22
CA MET A 58 8.13 -12.49 7.24
C MET A 58 9.25 -12.25 6.20
N ARG A 59 10.51 -12.23 6.64
CA ARG A 59 11.66 -12.07 5.73
C ARG A 59 11.79 -13.22 4.74
N ARG A 60 11.48 -14.45 5.18
CA ARG A 60 11.48 -15.64 4.32
C ARG A 60 10.36 -15.59 3.28
N GLU A 61 9.15 -15.21 3.68
CA GLU A 61 8.04 -15.00 2.74
C GLU A 61 8.37 -13.91 1.71
N PHE A 62 8.92 -12.78 2.15
CA PHE A 62 9.36 -11.71 1.27
C PHE A 62 10.42 -12.18 0.25
N GLN A 63 11.40 -12.99 0.68
CA GLN A 63 12.42 -13.54 -0.23
C GLN A 63 11.82 -14.45 -1.31
N ALA A 64 10.76 -15.19 -0.98
CA ALA A 64 10.08 -16.05 -1.95
C ALA A 64 9.45 -15.24 -3.11
N LEU A 65 9.13 -13.96 -2.88
CA LEU A 65 8.62 -13.05 -3.93
C LEU A 65 9.66 -12.73 -5.00
N SER A 66 10.95 -12.99 -4.74
CA SER A 66 12.06 -12.74 -5.69
C SER A 66 12.13 -11.28 -6.18
N ILE A 67 11.75 -10.33 -5.32
CA ILE A 67 11.77 -8.90 -5.61
C ILE A 67 13.22 -8.40 -5.69
N MET A 68 13.56 -7.73 -6.78
CA MET A 68 14.88 -7.14 -6.99
C MET A 68 15.18 -6.06 -5.93
N ARG A 69 16.43 -6.04 -5.45
CA ARG A 69 16.91 -4.97 -4.57
C ARG A 69 16.96 -3.64 -5.31
N PRO A 70 16.62 -2.52 -4.67
CA PRO A 70 16.61 -1.21 -5.31
C PRO A 70 17.99 -0.81 -5.85
N GLU A 71 19.09 -1.24 -5.22
CA GLU A 71 20.46 -0.95 -5.67
C GLU A 71 20.86 -1.70 -6.95
N LYS A 72 20.15 -2.78 -7.29
CA LYS A 72 20.34 -3.54 -8.53
C LYS A 72 19.40 -3.06 -9.65
N GLY A 73 18.47 -2.15 -9.34
CA GLY A 73 17.56 -1.57 -10.30
C GLY A 73 18.17 -0.40 -11.06
N PHE A 74 17.58 -0.08 -12.21
CA PHE A 74 17.94 1.12 -12.98
C PHE A 74 17.49 2.43 -12.30
N LEU A 75 16.54 2.32 -11.36
CA LEU A 75 15.85 3.45 -10.75
C LEU A 75 16.54 3.88 -9.46
N SER A 76 16.99 5.14 -9.42
CA SER A 76 17.40 5.77 -8.16
C SER A 76 16.19 6.43 -7.51
N TYR A 77 15.80 5.93 -6.35
CA TYR A 77 14.70 6.50 -5.58
C TYR A 77 15.20 7.57 -4.61
N PRO A 78 14.41 8.64 -4.37
CA PRO A 78 14.44 9.38 -3.12
C PRO A 78 14.45 8.47 -1.88
N SER A 79 14.72 9.06 -0.72
CA SER A 79 14.45 8.34 0.54
C SER A 79 12.99 7.88 0.58
N PRO A 80 12.69 6.67 1.13
CA PRO A 80 11.33 6.17 1.24
C PRO A 80 10.38 7.17 1.90
N GLN A 81 10.86 7.89 2.91
CA GLN A 81 10.10 8.93 3.62
C GLN A 81 9.71 10.08 2.69
N MET A 82 10.65 10.61 1.91
CA MET A 82 10.36 11.70 0.97
C MET A 82 9.39 11.25 -0.12
N LEU A 83 9.52 10.02 -0.60
CA LEU A 83 8.61 9.48 -1.61
C LEU A 83 7.20 9.25 -1.04
N PHE A 84 7.09 8.72 0.17
CA PHE A 84 5.81 8.51 0.84
C PHE A 84 5.05 9.83 1.09
N VAL A 85 5.76 10.88 1.52
CA VAL A 85 5.18 12.23 1.64
C VAL A 85 4.70 12.76 0.29
N LYS A 86 5.46 12.53 -0.78
CA LYS A 86 5.05 12.94 -2.14
C LYS A 86 3.81 12.21 -2.65
N MET A 87 3.59 10.96 -2.22
CA MET A 87 2.40 10.19 -2.58
C MET A 87 1.12 10.66 -1.89
N GLU A 88 1.24 11.37 -0.77
CA GLU A 88 0.10 11.70 0.09
C GLU A 88 -1.08 12.36 -0.66
N PRO A 89 -0.89 13.39 -1.52
CA PRO A 89 -2.02 14.00 -2.23
C PRO A 89 -2.73 13.01 -3.16
N VAL A 90 -1.96 12.17 -3.85
CA VAL A 90 -2.46 11.20 -4.83
C VAL A 90 -3.19 10.05 -4.14
N GLN A 91 -2.64 9.56 -3.03
CA GLN A 91 -3.27 8.55 -2.19
C GLN A 91 -4.56 9.05 -1.55
N LYS A 92 -4.59 10.31 -1.09
CA LYS A 92 -5.81 10.94 -0.56
C LYS A 92 -6.89 11.08 -1.63
N GLU A 93 -6.51 11.51 -2.83
CA GLU A 93 -7.47 11.68 -3.93
C GLU A 93 -8.01 10.34 -4.44
N ALA A 94 -7.16 9.32 -4.50
CA ALA A 94 -7.57 7.95 -4.82
C ALA A 94 -8.58 7.42 -3.79
N LEU A 95 -8.30 7.56 -2.49
CA LEU A 95 -9.25 7.12 -1.45
C LEU A 95 -10.58 7.88 -1.52
N ARG A 96 -10.54 9.21 -1.73
CA ARG A 96 -11.77 10.01 -1.94
C ARG A 96 -12.58 9.52 -3.13
N THR A 97 -11.91 9.19 -4.23
CA THR A 97 -12.55 8.65 -5.43
C THR A 97 -13.21 7.30 -5.14
N ILE A 98 -12.51 6.39 -4.46
CA ILE A 98 -13.01 5.07 -4.06
C ILE A 98 -14.26 5.21 -3.17
N VAL A 99 -14.24 6.12 -2.19
CA VAL A 99 -15.38 6.43 -1.32
C VAL A 99 -16.53 7.04 -2.12
N GLY A 100 -16.27 8.05 -2.94
CA GLY A 100 -17.28 8.73 -3.75
C GLY A 100 -17.95 7.82 -4.79
N LYS A 101 -17.29 6.74 -5.19
CA LYS A 101 -17.84 5.68 -6.05
C LYS A 101 -18.60 4.61 -5.28
N GLY A 102 -18.56 4.59 -3.95
CA GLY A 102 -19.26 3.63 -3.10
C GLY A 102 -18.53 2.30 -2.91
N PHE A 103 -17.23 2.24 -3.23
CA PHE A 103 -16.41 1.04 -3.00
C PHE A 103 -15.87 0.94 -1.57
N VAL A 104 -15.86 2.05 -0.83
CA VAL A 104 -15.54 2.09 0.60
C VAL A 104 -16.66 2.80 1.33
N ALA A 105 -17.08 2.24 2.47
CA ALA A 105 -18.11 2.81 3.32
C ALA A 105 -17.60 4.07 4.05
N ILE A 106 -18.37 5.16 3.99
CA ILE A 106 -17.98 6.45 4.59
C ILE A 106 -18.03 6.46 6.12
N GLU A 107 -18.99 5.76 6.74
CA GLU A 107 -19.16 5.80 8.19
C GLU A 107 -18.00 5.10 8.94
N PRO A 108 -17.55 3.89 8.55
CA PRO A 108 -16.33 3.30 9.10
C PRO A 108 -15.10 4.19 8.88
N LEU A 109 -15.00 4.84 7.71
CA LEU A 109 -13.88 5.74 7.39
C LEU A 109 -13.80 6.94 8.33
N ARG A 110 -14.94 7.53 8.70
CA ARG A 110 -15.00 8.61 9.70
C ARG A 110 -14.52 8.15 11.08
N GLN A 111 -14.60 6.86 11.37
CA GLN A 111 -14.11 6.23 12.60
C GLN A 111 -12.65 5.75 12.47
N GLY A 112 -11.97 6.04 11.36
CA GLY A 112 -10.57 5.67 11.14
C GLY A 112 -10.36 4.23 10.64
N ARG A 113 -11.43 3.54 10.22
CA ARG A 113 -11.39 2.17 9.66
C ARG A 113 -11.79 2.17 8.20
N ILE A 114 -11.28 1.24 7.42
CA ILE A 114 -11.72 1.07 6.04
C ILE A 114 -12.46 -0.25 5.92
N GLU A 115 -13.69 -0.15 5.43
CA GLU A 115 -14.56 -1.29 5.15
C GLU A 115 -15.09 -1.14 3.72
N GLY A 116 -15.32 -2.27 3.06
CA GLY A 116 -15.91 -2.30 1.72
C GLY A 116 -17.30 -1.65 1.73
N GLY A 117 -17.58 -0.85 0.71
CA GLY A 117 -18.92 -0.33 0.46
C GLY A 117 -19.75 -1.29 -0.38
N ASP A 118 -21.05 -1.00 -0.51
CA ASP A 118 -22.02 -1.87 -1.19
C ASP A 118 -21.66 -2.19 -2.64
N LYS A 119 -20.89 -1.33 -3.31
CA LYS A 119 -20.49 -1.50 -4.71
C LYS A 119 -19.15 -2.22 -4.89
N LEU A 120 -18.41 -2.48 -3.81
CA LEU A 120 -17.12 -3.17 -3.90
C LEU A 120 -17.25 -4.59 -4.52
N PRO A 121 -18.26 -5.40 -4.17
CA PRO A 121 -18.42 -6.73 -4.76
C PRO A 121 -18.61 -6.70 -6.27
N GLU A 122 -19.20 -5.63 -6.83
CA GLU A 122 -19.43 -5.48 -8.28
C GLU A 122 -18.12 -5.38 -9.09
N ILE A 123 -17.04 -4.94 -8.45
CA ILE A 123 -15.76 -4.72 -9.11
C ILE A 123 -14.66 -5.68 -8.68
N ALA A 124 -14.88 -6.49 -7.63
CA ALA A 124 -13.84 -7.32 -7.01
C ALA A 124 -13.07 -8.19 -8.02
N ASP A 125 -13.79 -8.83 -8.93
CA ASP A 125 -13.21 -9.70 -9.98
C ASP A 125 -12.64 -8.92 -11.18
N THR A 126 -12.95 -7.63 -11.28
CA THR A 126 -12.54 -6.76 -12.40
C THR A 126 -11.28 -5.95 -12.11
N VAL A 127 -10.86 -5.88 -10.84
CA VAL A 127 -9.65 -5.16 -10.45
C VAL A 127 -8.45 -5.89 -11.06
N PHE A 128 -7.83 -5.26 -12.06
CA PHE A 128 -6.69 -5.84 -12.75
C PHE A 128 -5.45 -5.87 -11.85
N VAL A 129 -4.93 -7.08 -11.62
CA VAL A 129 -3.70 -7.35 -10.88
C VAL A 129 -2.93 -8.42 -11.61
N THR A 130 -1.69 -8.14 -11.99
CA THR A 130 -0.80 -9.16 -12.59
C THR A 130 -0.47 -10.26 -11.57
N GLN A 131 -0.03 -11.44 -12.03
CA GLN A 131 0.37 -12.51 -11.11
C GLN A 131 1.49 -12.09 -10.15
N ALA A 132 2.44 -11.28 -10.62
CA ALA A 132 3.52 -10.75 -9.79
C ALA A 132 2.98 -9.79 -8.72
N GLU A 133 2.12 -8.84 -9.10
CA GLU A 133 1.47 -7.94 -8.15
C GLU A 133 0.60 -8.68 -7.15
N ARG A 134 -0.13 -9.72 -7.57
CA ARG A 134 -1.00 -10.50 -6.69
C ARG A 134 -0.23 -11.11 -5.53
N ARG A 135 0.94 -11.70 -5.80
CA ARG A 135 1.82 -12.25 -4.76
C ARG A 135 2.33 -11.17 -3.79
N VAL A 136 2.57 -9.95 -4.29
CA VAL A 136 2.97 -8.81 -3.44
C VAL A 136 1.78 -8.32 -2.61
N VAL A 137 0.59 -8.21 -3.18
CA VAL A 137 -0.65 -7.86 -2.48
C VAL A 137 -0.92 -8.85 -1.35
N GLU A 138 -0.89 -10.15 -1.64
CA GLU A 138 -1.06 -11.21 -0.65
C GLU A 138 -0.06 -11.07 0.50
N PHE A 139 1.23 -10.92 0.21
CA PHE A 139 2.25 -10.70 1.23
C PHE A 139 2.00 -9.41 2.04
N LEU A 140 1.64 -8.32 1.36
CA LEU A 140 1.41 -7.04 2.01
C LEU A 140 0.24 -7.10 2.98
N VAL A 141 -0.83 -7.76 2.58
CA VAL A 141 -2.08 -7.80 3.32
C VAL A 141 -2.06 -8.86 4.42
N GLU A 142 -1.60 -10.07 4.12
CA GLU A 142 -1.65 -11.19 5.08
C GLU A 142 -0.50 -11.17 6.09
N THR A 143 0.64 -10.58 5.73
CA THR A 143 1.87 -10.67 6.54
C THR A 143 2.38 -9.30 6.94
N PHE A 144 2.67 -8.41 5.99
CA PHE A 144 3.40 -7.17 6.28
C PHE A 144 2.56 -6.12 7.00
N ALA A 145 1.34 -5.88 6.54
CA ALA A 145 0.47 -4.87 7.10
C ALA A 145 -0.15 -5.29 8.43
N ARG A 146 0.06 -6.53 8.89
CA ARG A 146 -0.34 -7.01 10.22
C ARG A 146 0.66 -6.66 11.33
N ILE A 147 1.80 -6.03 11.01
CA ILE A 147 2.74 -5.55 12.03
C ILE A 147 2.01 -4.61 12.99
N GLY A 148 2.03 -4.95 14.29
CA GLY A 148 1.27 -4.30 15.35
C GLY A 148 -0.21 -4.18 15.05
N ALA A 149 -0.86 -5.24 14.57
CA ALA A 149 -2.33 -5.31 14.45
C ALA A 149 -3.00 -4.85 15.76
N ASP A 150 -2.46 -5.28 16.90
CA ASP A 150 -2.95 -4.96 18.25
C ASP A 150 -2.27 -3.72 18.88
N ALA A 151 -1.27 -3.14 18.23
CA ALA A 151 -0.43 -2.06 18.77
C ALA A 151 -0.28 -0.92 17.74
N PRO A 152 -1.14 0.12 17.80
CA PRO A 152 -1.07 1.25 16.89
C PRO A 152 0.33 1.88 16.82
N GLY A 153 0.82 2.11 15.60
CA GLY A 153 2.10 2.78 15.35
C GLY A 153 3.31 1.86 15.18
N GLU A 154 3.24 0.56 15.47
CA GLU A 154 4.38 -0.34 15.20
C GLU A 154 4.71 -0.45 13.72
N LEU A 155 3.70 -0.42 12.84
CA LEU A 155 3.92 -0.37 11.39
C LEU A 155 4.70 0.90 10.97
N ARG A 156 4.48 2.03 11.63
CA ARG A 156 5.30 3.24 11.42
C ARG A 156 6.73 3.04 11.88
N LEU A 157 6.93 2.36 13.01
CA LEU A 157 8.26 2.10 13.57
C LEU A 157 9.07 1.13 12.71
N SER A 158 8.42 0.09 12.16
CA SER A 158 9.08 -0.91 11.30
C SER A 158 9.47 -0.36 9.93
N THR A 159 8.72 0.63 9.43
CA THR A 159 8.92 1.23 8.10
C THR A 159 9.65 2.57 8.14
N GLY A 160 9.57 3.30 9.25
CA GLY A 160 10.02 4.68 9.35
C GLY A 160 9.19 5.67 8.52
N LEU A 161 8.05 5.25 7.97
CA LEU A 161 7.17 6.08 7.15
C LEU A 161 6.24 6.90 8.05
N ARG A 162 6.18 8.21 7.82
CA ARG A 162 5.31 9.14 8.54
C ARG A 162 4.78 10.19 7.58
N ARG A 163 3.55 10.64 7.83
CA ARG A 163 2.99 11.82 7.15
C ARG A 163 3.13 13.05 8.05
N PRO A 164 3.42 14.24 7.51
CA PRO A 164 3.40 15.48 8.27
C PRO A 164 1.97 15.76 8.76
N GLY A 165 1.79 16.04 10.05
CA GLY A 165 0.49 16.46 10.60
C GLY A 165 -0.48 15.34 10.99
N THR A 166 -0.01 14.09 11.11
CA THR A 166 -0.73 12.95 11.71
C THR A 166 -0.12 12.51 13.03
#